data_AF-Q9N0G8-F1
#
_entry.id   AF-Q9N0G8-F1
#
_cell.length_a   1.000
_cell.length_b   1.000
_cell.length_c   1.000
_cell.angle_alpha   90.00
_cell.angle_beta   90.00
_cell.angle_gamma   90.00
#
_symmetry.space_group_name_H-M   'P 1'
#
loop_
_entity.id
_entity.type
_entity.pdbx_description
1 polymer ?
#
loop_
_entity_poly.entity_id
_entity_poly.type
_entity_poly.pdbx_seq_one_letter_code
_entity_poly.pdbx_strand_id
1 'polypeptide(L)'
;VITSTSFGVNIDSLNNPQDPFVENIKNFLKFDFLDPLFFSMLLFPFLIPVFEKLNISLFPKSVTDFFMKSVKRMKESRLKDKQKHRVDFLQLMINSQNSKEIDTYKALSDLELVAQSIIFIIAGYETTSTSLSFLVYELATHPDVQQKLQEEIDATFPNKALPTYDALLQ
;
A
#
# COMPACT_ATOMS: atom_id res chain seq x y z
N VAL A 1 6.34 -6.11 -3.28
CA VAL A 1 7.19 -5.42 -2.28
C VAL A 1 6.39 -5.03 -1.05
N ILE A 2 5.39 -4.15 -1.15
CA ILE A 2 4.66 -3.62 0.01
C ILE A 2 4.07 -4.72 0.94
N THR A 3 3.51 -5.79 0.36
CA THR A 3 2.88 -6.87 1.14
C THR A 3 3.90 -7.67 1.94
N SER A 4 5.07 -7.93 1.38
CA SER A 4 6.13 -8.70 2.04
C SER A 4 6.86 -7.87 3.08
N THR A 5 7.11 -6.59 2.83
CA THR A 5 7.81 -5.71 3.77
C THR A 5 6.93 -5.25 4.93
N SER A 6 5.67 -4.92 4.66
CA SER A 6 4.77 -4.34 5.67
C SER A 6 3.99 -5.38 6.46
N PHE A 7 3.66 -6.53 5.85
CA PHE A 7 2.81 -7.55 6.47
C PHE A 7 3.50 -8.91 6.62
N GLY A 8 4.72 -9.07 6.09
CA GLY A 8 5.43 -10.34 6.10
C GLY A 8 4.80 -11.40 5.19
N VAL A 9 3.96 -10.99 4.23
CA VAL A 9 3.24 -11.92 3.34
C VAL A 9 3.75 -11.80 1.92
N ASN A 10 4.23 -12.92 1.38
CA ASN A 10 4.61 -12.99 -0.02
C ASN A 10 3.37 -13.28 -0.87
N ILE A 11 2.90 -12.26 -1.58
CA ILE A 11 1.89 -12.39 -2.63
C ILE A 11 2.68 -12.31 -3.92
N ASP A 12 2.84 -13.45 -4.58
CA ASP A 12 3.62 -13.60 -5.81
C ASP A 12 2.91 -12.97 -7.02
N SER A 13 2.65 -11.67 -6.91
CA SER A 13 1.89 -10.83 -7.83
C SER A 13 2.61 -10.57 -9.16
N LEU A 14 3.94 -10.73 -9.18
CA LEU A 14 4.74 -10.63 -10.41
C LEU A 14 4.45 -11.79 -11.36
N ASN A 15 4.35 -13.01 -10.82
CA ASN A 15 4.02 -14.20 -11.61
C ASN A 15 2.50 -14.43 -11.74
N ASN A 16 1.69 -13.80 -10.88
CA ASN A 16 0.24 -13.95 -10.84
C ASN A 16 -0.48 -12.59 -11.02
N PRO A 17 -0.59 -12.06 -12.25
CA PRO A 17 -1.22 -10.77 -12.50
C PRO A 17 -2.73 -10.74 -12.25
N GLN A 18 -3.38 -11.92 -12.18
CA GLN A 18 -4.78 -12.09 -11.80
C GLN A 18 -4.95 -12.36 -10.29
N ASP A 19 -3.91 -12.10 -9.49
CA ASP A 19 -4.02 -12.26 -8.04
C ASP A 19 -5.12 -11.32 -7.49
N PRO A 20 -5.98 -11.81 -6.58
CA PRO A 20 -7.06 -11.01 -6.00
C PRO A 20 -6.59 -9.70 -5.37
N PHE A 21 -5.38 -9.61 -4.82
CA PHE A 21 -4.85 -8.34 -4.32
C PHE A 21 -4.67 -7.33 -5.46
N VAL A 22 -4.07 -7.73 -6.57
CA VAL A 22 -3.83 -6.83 -7.71
C VAL A 22 -5.16 -6.37 -8.31
N GLU A 23 -6.13 -7.27 -8.45
CA GLU A 23 -7.46 -6.92 -8.97
C GLU A 23 -8.22 -5.96 -8.05
N ASN A 24 -8.22 -6.22 -6.74
CA ASN A 24 -8.88 -5.35 -5.77
C ASN A 24 -8.20 -3.97 -5.65
N ILE A 25 -6.87 -3.88 -5.77
CA ILE A 25 -6.18 -2.58 -5.82
C ILE A 25 -6.60 -1.82 -7.09
N LYS A 26 -6.59 -2.45 -8.26
CA LYS A 26 -7.04 -1.79 -9.50
C LYS A 26 -8.47 -1.29 -9.41
N ASN A 27 -9.37 -2.07 -8.80
CA ASN A 27 -10.75 -1.64 -8.60
C ASN A 27 -10.89 -0.51 -7.56
N PHE A 28 -10.02 -0.44 -6.56
CA PHE A 28 -9.96 0.71 -5.65
C PHE A 28 -9.59 2.00 -6.38
N LEU A 29 -8.66 1.90 -7.34
CA LEU A 29 -8.08 3.04 -8.04
C LEU A 29 -8.92 3.55 -9.21
N LYS A 30 -9.98 2.83 -9.61
CA LYS A 30 -10.97 3.28 -10.60
C LYS A 30 -11.88 4.38 -10.05
N PHE A 31 -11.29 5.34 -9.35
CA PHE A 31 -12.00 6.52 -8.88
C PHE A 31 -12.21 7.47 -10.05
N ASP A 32 -13.47 7.67 -10.43
CA ASP A 32 -13.84 8.62 -11.47
C ASP A 32 -14.27 9.94 -10.82
N PHE A 33 -13.61 11.05 -11.17
CA PHE A 33 -14.02 12.39 -10.72
C PHE A 33 -15.40 12.79 -11.28
N LEU A 34 -15.89 12.07 -12.30
CA LEU A 34 -17.24 12.22 -12.87
C LEU A 34 -18.25 11.24 -12.26
N ASP A 35 -17.88 10.44 -11.26
CA ASP A 35 -18.81 9.57 -10.55
C ASP A 35 -19.95 10.43 -9.96
N PRO A 36 -21.24 10.14 -10.27
CA PRO A 36 -22.38 10.87 -9.72
C PRO A 36 -22.36 10.98 -8.19
N LEU A 37 -21.85 9.96 -7.48
CA LEU A 37 -21.72 9.98 -6.03
C LEU A 37 -20.69 11.02 -5.58
N PHE A 38 -19.50 11.01 -6.17
CA PHE A 38 -18.46 11.99 -5.87
C PHE A 38 -18.92 13.42 -6.23
N PHE A 39 -19.50 13.59 -7.40
CA PHE A 39 -20.02 14.88 -7.87
C PHE A 39 -21.14 15.41 -6.96
N SER A 40 -22.03 14.53 -6.48
CA SER A 40 -23.09 14.91 -5.53
C SER A 40 -22.53 15.36 -4.17
N MET A 41 -21.50 14.68 -3.65
CA MET A 41 -20.84 15.07 -2.41
C MET A 41 -20.07 16.40 -2.55
N LEU A 42 -19.47 16.64 -3.73
CA LEU A 42 -18.74 17.86 -4.03
C LEU A 42 -19.66 19.09 -4.13
N LEU A 43 -20.77 18.98 -4.85
CA LEU A 43 -21.72 20.09 -5.03
C LEU A 43 -22.61 20.32 -3.79
N PHE A 44 -22.92 19.26 -3.05
CA PHE A 44 -23.85 19.30 -1.92
C PHE A 44 -23.23 18.66 -0.67
N PRO A 45 -22.28 19.33 -0.01
CA PRO A 45 -21.56 18.77 1.14
C PRO A 45 -22.48 18.43 2.33
N PHE A 46 -23.67 19.04 2.41
CA PHE A 46 -24.67 18.69 3.42
C PHE A 46 -25.27 17.27 3.23
N LEU A 47 -25.08 16.63 2.08
CA LEU A 47 -25.47 15.24 1.85
C LEU A 47 -24.49 14.23 2.44
N ILE A 48 -23.25 14.64 2.79
CA ILE A 48 -22.22 13.73 3.32
C ILE A 48 -22.72 12.98 4.57
N PRO A 49 -23.27 13.65 5.61
CA PRO A 49 -23.79 12.95 6.78
C PRO A 49 -24.98 12.02 6.47
N VAL A 50 -25.76 12.33 5.43
CA VAL A 50 -26.87 11.50 4.97
C VAL A 50 -26.34 10.22 4.34
N PHE A 51 -25.34 10.32 3.47
CA PHE A 51 -24.69 9.16 2.85
C PHE A 51 -23.99 8.27 3.87
N GLU A 52 -23.29 8.85 4.85
CA GLU A 52 -22.68 8.12 5.96
C GLU A 52 -23.73 7.32 6.76
N LYS A 53 -24.86 7.94 7.09
CA LYS A 53 -25.95 7.27 7.82
C LYS A 53 -26.62 6.16 7.00
N LEU A 54 -26.65 6.29 5.68
CA LEU A 54 -27.13 5.26 4.76
C LEU A 54 -26.06 4.19 4.45
N ASN A 55 -24.87 4.29 5.03
CA ASN A 55 -23.74 3.39 4.81
C ASN A 55 -23.34 3.32 3.31
N ILE A 56 -23.41 4.47 2.64
CA ILE A 56 -22.92 4.70 1.28
C ILE A 56 -21.50 5.24 1.39
N SER A 57 -20.56 4.57 0.74
CA SER A 57 -19.13 4.90 0.76
C SER A 57 -18.64 5.14 -0.66
N LEU A 58 -17.66 6.04 -0.82
CA LEU A 58 -16.93 6.25 -2.07
C LEU A 58 -16.07 5.03 -2.45
N PHE A 59 -15.71 4.20 -1.47
CA PHE A 59 -14.90 3.02 -1.70
C PHE A 59 -15.79 1.80 -1.99
N PRO A 60 -15.48 0.99 -3.02
CA PRO A 60 -16.24 -0.21 -3.31
C PRO A 60 -16.26 -1.18 -2.13
N LYS A 61 -17.46 -1.59 -1.68
CA LYS A 61 -17.61 -2.49 -0.51
C LYS A 61 -16.89 -3.81 -0.70
N SER A 62 -16.89 -4.37 -1.91
CA SER A 62 -16.17 -5.60 -2.24
C SER A 62 -14.67 -5.51 -1.94
N VAL A 63 -14.06 -4.37 -2.25
CA VAL A 63 -12.64 -4.10 -2.05
C VAL A 63 -12.35 -3.93 -0.56
N THR A 64 -13.15 -3.13 0.14
CA THR A 64 -12.97 -2.93 1.59
C THR A 64 -13.16 -4.24 2.37
N ASP A 65 -14.14 -5.06 1.98
CA ASP A 65 -14.41 -6.35 2.61
C ASP A 65 -13.28 -7.36 2.35
N PHE A 66 -12.75 -7.38 1.13
CA PHE A 66 -11.59 -8.21 0.79
C PHE A 66 -10.39 -7.86 1.67
N PHE A 67 -10.00 -6.58 1.74
CA PHE A 67 -8.85 -6.18 2.53
C PHE A 67 -9.07 -6.33 4.02
N MET A 68 -10.28 -6.02 4.52
CA MET A 68 -10.67 -6.27 5.90
C MET A 68 -10.46 -7.73 6.28
N LYS A 69 -10.92 -8.65 5.43
CA LYS A 69 -10.76 -10.10 5.66
C LYS A 69 -9.29 -10.52 5.57
N SER A 70 -8.56 -10.00 4.59
CA SER A 70 -7.14 -10.31 4.38
C SER A 70 -6.28 -9.86 5.55
N VAL A 71 -6.42 -8.60 6.00
CA VAL A 71 -5.65 -8.05 7.13
C VAL A 71 -6.01 -8.76 8.43
N LYS A 72 -7.28 -9.06 8.68
CA LYS A 72 -7.70 -9.86 9.85
C LYS A 72 -7.02 -11.24 9.86
N ARG A 73 -7.02 -11.94 8.72
CA ARG A 73 -6.33 -13.24 8.59
C ARG A 73 -4.82 -13.13 8.85
N MET A 74 -4.18 -12.07 8.34
CA MET A 74 -2.75 -11.83 8.58
C MET A 74 -2.46 -11.60 10.06
N LYS A 75 -3.26 -10.76 10.73
CA LYS A 75 -3.18 -10.52 12.18
C LYS A 75 -3.39 -11.82 12.97
N GLU A 76 -4.44 -12.59 12.67
CA GLU A 76 -4.71 -13.87 13.34
C GLU A 76 -3.59 -14.89 13.15
N SER A 77 -3.04 -14.99 11.92
CA SER A 77 -1.90 -15.85 11.63
C SER A 77 -0.69 -15.46 12.46
N ARG A 78 -0.43 -14.15 12.60
CA ARG A 78 0.68 -13.61 13.39
C ARG A 78 0.52 -13.91 14.88
N LEU A 79 -0.68 -13.77 15.43
CA LEU A 79 -0.96 -14.03 16.84
C LEU A 79 -0.87 -15.52 17.20
N LYS A 80 -1.14 -16.43 16.25
CA LYS A 80 -1.03 -17.88 16.45
C LYS A 80 0.42 -18.37 16.37
N ASP A 81 1.24 -17.73 15.56
CA ASP A 81 2.64 -18.08 15.41
C ASP A 81 3.45 -17.53 16.59
N LYS A 82 4.11 -18.43 17.34
CA LYS A 82 4.90 -18.09 18.53
C LYS A 82 6.36 -17.72 18.19
N GLN A 83 6.74 -17.78 16.93
CA GLN A 83 8.10 -17.40 16.52
C GLN A 83 8.31 -15.89 16.66
N LYS A 84 9.57 -15.48 16.89
CA LYS A 84 9.94 -14.07 16.83
C LYS A 84 9.91 -13.61 15.38
N HIS A 85 8.88 -12.85 15.00
CA HIS A 85 8.83 -12.23 13.68
C HIS A 85 9.71 -10.99 13.61
N ARG A 86 10.12 -10.65 12.39
CA ARG A 86 10.65 -9.32 12.07
C ARG A 86 9.64 -8.27 12.53
N VAL A 87 10.13 -7.17 13.10
CA VAL A 87 9.30 -6.00 13.40
C VAL A 87 8.98 -5.30 12.08
N ASP A 88 7.82 -5.64 11.52
CA ASP A 88 7.25 -5.04 10.33
C ASP A 88 6.07 -4.11 10.71
N PHE A 89 5.49 -3.45 9.70
CA PHE A 89 4.42 -2.48 9.91
C PHE A 89 3.19 -3.08 10.61
N LEU A 90 2.79 -4.30 10.23
CA LEU A 90 1.71 -5.02 10.91
C LEU A 90 2.04 -5.29 12.39
N GLN A 91 3.27 -5.71 12.69
CA GLN A 91 3.70 -5.92 14.08
C GLN A 91 3.68 -4.63 14.89
N LEU A 92 4.11 -3.50 14.31
CA LEU A 92 4.03 -2.19 14.95
C LEU A 92 2.59 -1.81 15.28
N MET A 93 1.65 -2.04 14.36
CA MET A 93 0.24 -1.78 14.60
C MET A 93 -0.33 -2.72 15.68
N ILE A 94 0.01 -4.01 15.68
CA ILE A 94 -0.42 -4.96 16.74
C ILE A 94 0.11 -4.52 18.10
N ASN A 95 1.37 -4.12 18.18
CA ASN A 95 1.97 -3.61 19.41
C ASN A 95 1.24 -2.35 19.92
N SER A 96 0.82 -1.47 18.99
CA SER A 96 0.02 -0.29 19.32
C SER A 96 -1.32 -0.66 19.96
N GLN A 97 -2.03 -1.65 19.42
CA GLN A 97 -3.31 -2.11 19.99
C GLN A 97 -3.16 -2.65 21.42
N ASN A 98 -2.02 -3.29 21.73
CA ASN A 98 -1.75 -3.92 23.02
C ASN A 98 -1.15 -2.96 24.06
N SER A 99 -0.83 -1.73 23.65
CA SER A 99 -0.29 -0.72 24.56
C SER A 99 -1.40 -0.17 25.48
N LYS A 100 -1.01 0.35 26.64
CA LYS A 100 -1.94 1.11 27.49
C LYS A 100 -2.14 2.48 26.86
N GLU A 101 -3.40 2.88 26.69
CA GLU A 101 -3.70 4.26 26.30
C GLU A 101 -3.17 5.22 27.38
N ILE A 102 -2.42 6.23 26.92
CA ILE A 102 -1.94 7.35 27.72
C ILE A 102 -2.40 8.60 26.97
N ASP A 103 -2.55 9.75 27.62
CA ASP A 103 -3.04 11.00 26.99
C ASP A 103 -2.31 11.39 25.68
N THR A 104 -1.08 10.91 25.47
CA THR A 104 -0.27 11.13 24.26
C THR A 104 -0.23 9.95 23.27
N TYR A 105 -0.80 8.80 23.62
CA TYR A 105 -0.76 7.57 22.83
C TYR A 105 -2.13 6.90 22.77
N LYS A 106 -2.74 6.95 21.58
CA LYS A 106 -4.00 6.24 21.30
C LYS A 106 -3.69 4.84 20.77
N ALA A 107 -4.27 3.82 21.41
CA ALA A 107 -4.18 2.45 20.93
C ALA A 107 -5.07 2.28 19.68
N LEU A 108 -4.57 1.59 18.66
CA LEU A 108 -5.35 1.35 17.45
C LEU A 108 -6.49 0.35 17.72
N SER A 109 -7.71 0.70 17.32
CA SER A 109 -8.79 -0.29 17.19
C SER A 109 -8.54 -1.23 16.01
N ASP A 110 -9.25 -2.37 15.98
CA ASP A 110 -9.15 -3.30 14.84
C ASP A 110 -9.57 -2.66 13.52
N LEU A 111 -10.56 -1.77 13.56
CA LEU A 111 -11.03 -1.05 12.38
C LEU A 111 -9.98 -0.05 11.90
N GLU A 112 -9.33 0.69 12.81
CA GLU A 112 -8.26 1.62 12.46
C GLU A 112 -7.02 0.89 11.92
N LEU A 113 -6.62 -0.23 12.52
CA LEU A 113 -5.51 -1.05 12.00
C LEU A 113 -5.78 -1.50 10.56
N VAL A 114 -7.00 -1.98 10.28
CA VAL A 114 -7.39 -2.37 8.93
C VAL A 114 -7.40 -1.18 7.98
N ALA A 115 -7.95 -0.04 8.40
CA ALA A 115 -7.98 1.17 7.59
C ALA A 115 -6.56 1.63 7.22
N GLN A 116 -5.63 1.67 8.18
CA GLN A 116 -4.23 2.01 7.91
C GLN A 116 -3.55 1.00 6.99
N SER A 117 -3.85 -0.30 7.17
CA SER A 117 -3.32 -1.35 6.31
C SER A 117 -3.75 -1.19 4.85
N ILE A 118 -5.03 -0.88 4.61
CA ILE A 118 -5.59 -0.62 3.28
C ILE A 118 -4.86 0.54 2.62
N ILE A 119 -4.74 1.68 3.31
CA ILE A 119 -4.07 2.87 2.80
C ILE A 119 -2.60 2.58 2.47
N PHE A 120 -1.87 1.90 3.35
CA PHE A 120 -0.47 1.55 3.09
C PHE A 120 -0.28 0.66 1.85
N ILE A 121 -1.16 -0.32 1.65
CA ILE A 121 -1.10 -1.21 0.48
C ILE A 121 -1.32 -0.40 -0.80
N ILE A 122 -2.37 0.42 -0.85
CA ILE A 122 -2.75 1.16 -2.05
C ILE A 122 -1.72 2.25 -2.36
N ALA A 123 -1.33 3.03 -1.35
CA ALA A 123 -0.32 4.08 -1.51
C ALA A 123 1.01 3.49 -1.98
N GLY A 124 1.46 2.37 -1.39
CA GLY A 124 2.70 1.72 -1.78
C GLY A 124 2.67 1.07 -3.17
N TYR A 125 1.49 0.65 -3.65
CA TYR A 125 1.34 0.05 -4.97
C TYR A 125 1.30 1.13 -6.07
N GLU A 126 0.30 2.00 -6.05
CA GLU A 126 -0.02 2.85 -7.22
C GLU A 126 0.99 3.97 -7.45
N THR A 127 1.41 4.64 -6.38
CA THR A 127 2.33 5.78 -6.50
C THR A 127 3.70 5.33 -7.02
N THR A 128 4.19 4.20 -6.49
CA THR A 128 5.47 3.61 -6.89
C THR A 128 5.42 3.06 -8.32
N SER A 129 4.38 2.29 -8.68
CA SER A 129 4.24 1.72 -10.03
C SER A 129 4.15 2.83 -11.09
N THR A 130 3.36 3.86 -10.81
CA THR A 130 3.20 5.03 -11.69
C THR A 130 4.51 5.80 -11.83
N SER A 131 5.19 6.10 -10.72
CA SER A 131 6.47 6.82 -10.75
C SER A 131 7.54 6.06 -11.53
N LEU A 132 7.65 4.74 -11.33
CA LEU A 132 8.59 3.90 -12.07
C LEU A 132 8.24 3.85 -13.57
N SER A 133 6.95 3.82 -13.91
CA SER A 133 6.50 3.83 -15.31
C SER A 133 6.91 5.12 -16.01
N PHE A 134 6.69 6.27 -15.36
CA PHE A 134 7.14 7.57 -15.88
C PHE A 134 8.67 7.67 -15.95
N LEU A 135 9.38 7.20 -14.93
CA LEU A 135 10.84 7.15 -14.93
C LEU A 135 11.37 6.39 -16.15
N VAL A 136 10.87 5.18 -16.40
CA VAL A 136 11.30 4.37 -17.54
C VAL A 136 10.91 5.02 -18.88
N TYR A 137 9.74 5.64 -18.96
CA TYR A 137 9.33 6.41 -20.13
C TYR A 137 10.31 7.55 -20.43
N GLU A 138 10.64 8.38 -19.44
CA GLU A 138 11.55 9.51 -19.60
C GLU A 138 12.97 9.06 -19.97
N LEU A 139 13.47 7.97 -19.37
CA LEU A 139 14.77 7.40 -19.73
C LEU A 139 14.77 6.90 -21.18
N ALA A 140 13.70 6.24 -21.63
CA ALA A 140 13.59 5.73 -22.99
C ALA A 140 13.52 6.86 -24.05
N THR A 141 12.96 8.03 -23.71
CA THR A 141 12.88 9.19 -24.61
C THR A 141 14.08 10.13 -24.50
N HIS A 142 14.98 9.94 -23.51
CA HIS A 142 16.21 10.73 -23.32
C HIS A 142 17.44 9.80 -23.19
N PRO A 143 17.95 9.25 -24.31
CA PRO A 143 19.02 8.25 -24.28
C PRO A 143 20.33 8.72 -23.63
N ASP A 144 20.63 10.02 -23.71
CA ASP A 144 21.79 10.64 -23.07
C ASP A 144 21.69 10.57 -21.54
N VAL A 145 20.50 10.81 -20.98
CA VAL A 145 20.24 10.68 -19.55
C VAL A 145 20.27 9.20 -19.14
N GLN A 146 19.68 8.31 -19.93
CA GLN A 146 19.72 6.87 -19.69
C GLN A 146 21.14 6.32 -19.68
N GLN A 147 21.97 6.71 -20.65
CA GLN A 147 23.37 6.29 -20.72
C GLN A 147 24.14 6.78 -19.49
N LYS A 148 23.98 8.05 -19.11
CA LYS A 148 24.65 8.60 -17.92
C LYS A 148 24.26 7.84 -16.65
N LEU A 149 22.98 7.51 -16.48
CA LEU A 149 22.51 6.73 -15.33
C LEU A 149 23.10 5.31 -15.32
N GLN A 150 23.20 4.67 -16.48
CA GLN A 150 23.82 3.34 -16.60
C GLN A 150 25.31 3.37 -16.24
N GLU A 151 26.03 4.39 -16.71
CA GLU A 151 27.45 4.58 -16.38
C GLU A 151 27.66 4.76 -14.86
N GLU A 152 26.79 5.53 -14.19
CA GLU A 152 26.81 5.71 -12.73
C GLU A 152 26.50 4.41 -11.98
N ILE A 153 25.51 3.65 -12.44
CA ILE A 153 25.18 2.33 -11.88
C ILE A 153 26.34 1.36 -12.05
N ASP A 154 26.95 1.27 -13.23
CA ASP A 154 28.05 0.34 -13.50
C ASP A 154 29.34 0.72 -12.74
N ALA A 155 29.57 2.01 -12.53
CA ALA A 155 30.68 2.49 -11.70
C ALA A 155 30.49 2.14 -10.22
N THR A 156 29.26 2.23 -9.71
CA THR A 156 28.91 1.96 -8.31
C THR A 156 28.76 0.46 -8.03
N PHE A 157 28.19 -0.29 -8.98
CA PHE A 157 27.84 -1.71 -8.89
C PHE A 157 28.47 -2.52 -10.03
N PRO A 158 29.81 -2.62 -10.10
CA PRO A 158 30.50 -3.27 -11.20
C PRO A 158 30.10 -4.74 -11.36
N ASN A 159 30.07 -5.22 -12.60
CA ASN A 159 29.69 -6.60 -12.95
C ASN A 159 28.28 -7.00 -12.49
N LYS A 160 27.32 -6.05 -12.44
CA LYS A 160 25.96 -6.27 -11.95
C LYS A 160 25.93 -6.75 -10.50
N ALA A 161 26.82 -6.20 -9.67
CA ALA A 161 26.82 -6.47 -8.24
C ALA A 161 25.45 -6.14 -7.62
N LEU A 162 25.03 -6.91 -6.61
CA LEU A 162 23.76 -6.68 -5.95
C LEU A 162 23.79 -5.34 -5.20
N PRO A 163 22.77 -4.48 -5.36
CA PRO A 163 22.69 -3.23 -4.63
C PRO A 163 22.65 -3.46 -3.11
N THR A 164 23.37 -2.62 -2.37
CA THR A 164 23.33 -2.56 -0.89
C THR A 164 22.74 -1.23 -0.44
N TYR A 165 22.25 -1.17 0.80
CA TYR A 165 21.66 0.05 1.35
C TYR A 165 22.64 1.23 1.34
N ASP A 166 23.88 1.00 1.80
CA ASP A 166 24.88 2.07 1.92
C ASP A 166 25.30 2.63 0.57
N ALA A 167 25.41 1.78 -0.45
CA ALA A 167 25.78 2.20 -1.81
C ALA A 167 24.65 2.94 -2.54
N LEU A 168 23.38 2.75 -2.15
CA LEU A 168 22.24 3.50 -2.70
C LEU A 168 22.07 4.90 -2.08
N LEU A 169 22.72 5.16 -0.94
CA LEU A 169 22.62 6.43 -0.21
C LEU A 169 23.76 7.42 -0.50
N GLN A 170 24.79 6.99 -1.21
CA GLN A 170 25.91 7.85 -1.64
C GLN A 170 25.46 8.81 -2.76
#